data_AF-A0AA43F174-F1
#
_entry.id   AF-A0AA43F174-F1
#
_cell.length_a   1.000
_cell.length_b   1.000
_cell.length_c   1.000
_cell.angle_alpha   90.00
_cell.angle_beta   90.00
_cell.angle_gamma   90.00
#
_symmetry.space_group_name_H-M   'P 1'
#
loop_
_entity.id
_entity.type
_entity.pdbx_description
1 polymer ?
#
loop_
_entity_poly.entity_id
_entity_poly.type
_entity_poly.pdbx_seq_one_letter_code
_entity_poly.pdbx_strand_id
1 'polypeptide(L)'
;ASGWICDRIGGLRTLLLGSALQGVALLLYLPADGLVSLYVVSALFGLFQGGIVPSYAIIVREYFDARTAGATVSIVLTATLVGMALGGWMSGALFDLTGSYRAAFLNGIAWNLLNMAIAGWLLWRARKRI
;
A
#
# COMPACT_ATOMS: atom_id res chain seq x y z
N ALA A 1 -6.80 -0.28 -15.43
CA ALA A 1 -6.66 -1.75 -15.54
C ALA A 1 -6.73 -2.47 -14.18
N SER A 2 -6.08 -1.97 -13.13
CA SER A 2 -6.12 -2.53 -11.76
C SER A 2 -7.54 -2.65 -11.16
N GLY A 3 -8.43 -1.71 -11.45
CA GLY A 3 -9.85 -1.77 -11.04
C GLY A 3 -10.60 -3.01 -11.57
N TRP A 4 -10.29 -3.47 -12.78
CA TRP A 4 -10.92 -4.66 -13.38
C TRP A 4 -10.44 -5.97 -12.74
N ILE A 5 -9.20 -6.01 -12.26
CA ILE A 5 -8.66 -7.12 -11.48
C ILE A 5 -9.30 -7.17 -10.08
N CYS A 6 -9.50 -5.98 -9.49
CA CYS A 6 -10.19 -5.78 -8.21
C CYS A 6 -11.59 -6.41 -8.19
N ASP A 7 -12.36 -6.22 -9.26
CA ASP A 7 -13.74 -6.72 -9.38
C ASP A 7 -13.84 -8.25 -9.52
N ARG A 8 -12.75 -8.95 -9.89
CA ARG A 8 -12.75 -10.41 -10.11
C ARG A 8 -12.11 -11.23 -9.00
N ILE A 9 -11.18 -10.66 -8.24
CA ILE A 9 -10.36 -11.40 -7.27
C ILE A 9 -10.77 -11.08 -5.82
N GLY A 10 -11.50 -9.98 -5.60
CA GLY A 10 -11.94 -9.50 -4.29
C GLY A 10 -10.95 -8.51 -3.67
N GLY A 11 -11.47 -7.62 -2.81
CA GLY A 11 -10.71 -6.48 -2.31
C GLY A 11 -9.44 -6.87 -1.51
N LEU A 12 -9.54 -7.83 -0.60
CA LEU A 12 -8.40 -8.27 0.25
C LEU A 12 -7.26 -8.92 -0.55
N ARG A 13 -7.58 -9.72 -1.57
CA ARG A 13 -6.56 -10.39 -2.39
C ARG A 13 -5.85 -9.38 -3.29
N THR A 14 -6.58 -8.41 -3.83
CA THR A 14 -5.99 -7.34 -4.64
C THR A 14 -5.11 -6.42 -3.80
N LEU A 15 -5.52 -6.13 -2.56
CA LEU A 15 -4.68 -5.42 -1.59
C LEU A 15 -3.36 -6.17 -1.32
N LEU A 16 -3.41 -7.48 -1.09
CA LEU A 16 -2.20 -8.27 -0.84
C LEU A 16 -1.27 -8.32 -2.05
N LEU A 17 -1.82 -8.52 -3.25
CA LEU A 17 -1.03 -8.55 -4.49
C LEU A 17 -0.38 -7.19 -4.77
N GLY A 18 -1.14 -6.10 -4.64
CA GLY A 18 -0.60 -4.73 -4.78
C GLY A 18 0.47 -4.42 -3.73
N SER A 19 0.24 -4.81 -2.47
CA SER A 19 1.21 -4.61 -1.39
C SER A 19 2.51 -5.37 -1.62
N ALA A 20 2.42 -6.64 -2.05
CA ALA A 20 3.59 -7.46 -2.36
C ALA A 20 4.42 -6.86 -3.50
N LEU A 21 3.77 -6.45 -4.59
CA LEU A 21 4.43 -5.81 -5.72
C LEU A 21 5.04 -4.45 -5.32
N GLN A 22 4.35 -3.67 -4.48
CA GLN A 22 4.90 -2.44 -3.91
C GLN A 22 6.14 -2.71 -3.05
N GLY A 23 6.13 -3.77 -2.23
CA GLY A 23 7.28 -4.19 -1.43
C GLY A 23 8.48 -4.57 -2.31
N VAL A 24 8.26 -5.28 -3.42
CA VAL A 24 9.30 -5.57 -4.42
C VAL A 24 9.88 -4.28 -5.02
N ALA A 25 9.03 -3.32 -5.39
CA ALA A 25 9.50 -2.04 -5.91
C ALA A 25 10.33 -1.25 -4.88
N LEU A 26 9.94 -1.26 -3.60
CA LEU A 26 10.73 -0.65 -2.52
C LEU A 26 12.11 -1.30 -2.36
N LEU A 27 12.20 -2.62 -2.50
CA LEU A 27 13.49 -3.32 -2.49
C LEU A 27 14.35 -2.95 -3.71
N LEU A 28 13.74 -2.74 -4.88
CA LEU A 28 14.44 -2.30 -6.08
C LEU A 28 14.98 -0.87 -6.00
N TYR A 29 14.47 -0.03 -5.10
CA TYR A 29 15.04 1.30 -4.84
C TYR A 29 16.38 1.25 -4.09
N LEU A 30 16.67 0.20 -3.33
CA LEU A 30 17.91 0.09 -2.55
C LEU A 30 19.19 0.04 -3.41
N PRO A 31 19.23 -0.74 -4.52
CA PRO A 31 20.38 -0.76 -5.44
C PRO A 31 20.27 0.25 -6.60
N ALA A 32 19.27 1.14 -6.61
CA ALA A 32 19.06 2.07 -7.72
C ALA A 32 19.98 3.28 -7.62
N ASP A 33 21.13 3.22 -8.29
CA ASP A 33 22.17 4.26 -8.19
C ASP A 33 22.12 5.31 -9.33
N GLY A 34 21.25 5.12 -10.33
CA GLY A 34 21.15 6.01 -11.50
C GLY A 34 19.74 6.59 -11.75
N LEU A 35 19.68 7.73 -12.43
CA LEU A 35 18.41 8.40 -12.78
C LEU A 35 17.47 7.49 -13.58
N VAL A 36 17.99 6.75 -14.56
CA VAL A 36 17.19 5.82 -15.37
C VAL A 36 16.59 4.71 -14.52
N SER A 37 17.39 4.08 -13.64
CA SER A 37 16.88 3.07 -12.71
C SER A 37 15.82 3.63 -11.78
N LEU A 38 16.00 4.86 -11.26
CA LEU A 38 15.01 5.50 -10.40
C LEU A 38 13.70 5.77 -11.14
N TYR A 39 13.73 6.20 -12.41
CA TYR A 39 12.52 6.38 -13.20
C TYR A 39 11.78 5.07 -13.46
N VAL A 40 12.50 4.01 -13.82
CA VAL A 40 11.90 2.69 -14.06
C VAL A 40 11.26 2.16 -12.78
N VAL A 41 11.98 2.20 -11.66
CA VAL A 41 11.45 1.73 -10.36
C VAL A 41 10.27 2.60 -9.92
N SER A 42 10.29 3.91 -10.15
CA SER A 42 9.16 4.80 -9.84
C SER A 42 7.92 4.51 -10.69
N ALA A 43 8.10 4.22 -11.98
CA ALA A 43 7.00 3.82 -12.85
C ALA A 43 6.36 2.50 -12.39
N LEU A 44 7.20 1.51 -12.03
CA LEU A 44 6.74 0.24 -11.47
C LEU A 44 6.01 0.44 -10.14
N PHE A 45 6.59 1.22 -9.23
CA PHE A 45 5.99 1.54 -7.94
C PHE A 45 4.60 2.18 -8.11
N GLY A 46 4.48 3.18 -8.98
CA GLY A 46 3.19 3.83 -9.27
C GLY A 46 2.16 2.88 -9.87
N LEU A 47 2.58 2.00 -10.79
CA LEU A 47 1.73 0.97 -11.37
C LEU A 47 1.18 0.00 -10.30
N PHE A 48 2.03 -0.43 -9.37
CA PHE A 48 1.66 -1.35 -8.30
C PHE A 48 0.78 -0.70 -7.23
N GLN A 49 1.09 0.55 -6.87
CA GLN A 49 0.31 1.32 -5.90
C GLN A 49 -1.11 1.63 -6.39
N GLY A 50 -1.30 1.80 -7.71
CA GLY A 50 -2.59 2.14 -8.31
C GLY A 50 -3.71 1.11 -8.06
N GLY A 51 -3.40 -0.11 -7.61
CA GLY A 51 -4.40 -1.11 -7.22
C GLY A 51 -4.82 -1.05 -5.75
N ILE A 52 -4.05 -0.39 -4.89
CA ILE A 52 -4.24 -0.43 -3.44
C ILE A 52 -5.41 0.45 -2.99
N VAL A 53 -5.46 1.69 -3.49
CA VAL A 53 -6.53 2.66 -3.16
C VAL A 53 -7.93 2.12 -3.51
N PRO A 54 -8.21 1.62 -4.73
CA PRO A 54 -9.53 1.05 -5.04
C PRO A 54 -9.83 -0.22 -4.23
N SER A 55 -8.82 -1.00 -3.84
CA SER A 55 -9.01 -2.19 -3.00
C SER A 55 -9.63 -1.84 -1.66
N TYR A 56 -9.21 -0.75 -1.00
CA TYR A 56 -9.81 -0.32 0.27
C TYR A 56 -11.28 0.03 0.14
N ALA A 57 -11.65 0.74 -0.93
CA ALA A 57 -13.05 1.08 -1.20
C ALA A 57 -13.91 -0.17 -1.42
N ILE A 58 -13.38 -1.18 -2.11
CA ILE A 58 -14.06 -2.46 -2.35
C ILE A 58 -14.20 -3.24 -1.04
N ILE A 59 -13.14 -3.35 -0.24
CA ILE A 59 -13.19 -4.04 1.08
C ILE A 59 -14.28 -3.39 1.95
N VAL A 60 -14.33 -2.06 2.04
CA VAL A 60 -15.37 -1.41 2.84
C VAL A 60 -16.78 -1.74 2.31
N ARG A 61 -16.97 -1.75 1.00
CA ARG A 61 -18.26 -2.09 0.37
C ARG A 61 -18.65 -3.57 0.52
N GLU A 62 -17.69 -4.48 0.64
CA GLU A 62 -17.93 -5.91 0.84
C GLU A 62 -18.30 -6.23 2.31
N TYR A 63 -17.74 -5.51 3.27
CA TYR A 63 -17.84 -5.86 4.71
C TYR A 63 -18.79 -4.96 5.51
N PHE A 64 -19.13 -3.76 5.01
CA PHE A 64 -19.99 -2.81 5.71
C PHE A 64 -21.29 -2.56 4.97
N ASP A 65 -22.31 -2.21 5.74
CA ASP A 65 -23.64 -1.91 5.24
C ASP A 65 -23.62 -0.67 4.33
N ALA A 66 -24.39 -0.70 3.25
CA ALA A 66 -24.35 0.34 2.19
C ALA A 66 -24.65 1.76 2.73
N ARG A 67 -25.45 1.86 3.80
CA ARG A 67 -25.81 3.14 4.44
C ARG A 67 -24.60 3.82 5.10
N THR A 68 -23.65 3.04 5.63
CA THR A 68 -22.45 3.55 6.32
C THR A 68 -21.17 3.45 5.47
N ALA A 69 -21.25 2.81 4.30
CA ALA A 69 -20.10 2.58 3.43
C ALA A 69 -19.41 3.88 3.02
N GLY A 70 -20.17 4.92 2.65
CA GLY A 70 -19.60 6.23 2.26
C GLY A 70 -18.76 6.86 3.38
N ALA A 71 -19.31 6.94 4.60
CA ALA A 71 -18.59 7.49 5.75
C ALA A 71 -17.34 6.66 6.10
N THR A 72 -17.46 5.33 6.04
CA THR A 72 -16.36 4.41 6.34
C THR A 72 -15.22 4.54 5.32
N VAL A 73 -15.54 4.62 4.02
CA VAL A 73 -14.55 4.87 2.97
C VAL A 73 -13.84 6.21 3.21
N SER A 74 -14.58 7.27 3.52
CA SER A 74 -13.98 8.58 3.82
C SER A 74 -13.03 8.54 5.01
N ILE A 75 -13.39 7.84 6.10
CA ILE A 75 -12.51 7.68 7.26
C ILE A 75 -11.21 6.97 6.87
N VAL A 76 -11.31 5.87 6.11
CA VAL A 76 -10.14 5.11 5.65
C VAL A 76 -9.25 5.95 4.74
N LEU A 77 -9.84 6.72 3.81
CA LEU A 77 -9.08 7.60 2.92
C LEU A 77 -8.43 8.76 3.67
N THR A 78 -9.11 9.37 4.63
CA THR A 78 -8.52 10.41 5.49
C THR A 78 -7.34 9.86 6.29
N ALA A 79 -7.50 8.68 6.91
CA ALA A 79 -6.40 8.01 7.60
C ALA A 79 -5.22 7.71 6.66
N THR A 80 -5.51 7.34 5.40
CA THR A 80 -4.48 7.13 4.37
C THR A 80 -3.73 8.41 4.05
N LEU A 81 -4.42 9.54 3.88
CA LEU A 81 -3.80 10.84 3.61
C LEU A 81 -2.93 11.31 4.77
N VAL A 82 -3.39 11.12 6.01
CA VAL A 82 -2.59 11.37 7.22
C VAL A 82 -1.33 10.50 7.21
N GLY A 83 -1.47 9.22 6.90
CA GLY A 83 -0.33 8.30 6.75
C GLY A 83 0.66 8.74 5.67
N MET A 84 0.18 9.22 4.52
CA MET A 84 1.04 9.75 3.44
C MET A 84 1.80 11.00 3.89
N ALA A 85 1.14 11.92 4.60
CA ALA A 85 1.78 13.11 5.15
C ALA A 85 2.87 12.75 6.18
N LEU A 86 2.54 11.85 7.11
CA LEU A 86 3.49 11.35 8.11
C LEU A 86 4.67 10.61 7.45
N GLY A 87 4.40 9.76 6.46
CA GLY A 87 5.44 9.03 5.74
C GLY A 87 6.42 9.94 5.01
N GLY A 88 5.93 11.00 4.37
CA GLY A 88 6.78 12.02 3.73
C GLY A 88 7.67 12.74 4.74
N TRP A 89 7.09 13.22 5.85
CA TRP A 89 7.84 13.89 6.91
C TRP A 89 8.88 12.97 7.57
N MET A 90 8.48 11.74 7.96
CA MET A 90 9.39 10.76 8.57
C MET A 90 10.55 10.38 7.64
N SER A 91 10.30 10.28 6.34
CA SER A 91 11.36 9.97 5.36
C SER A 91 12.38 11.10 5.27
N GLY A 92 11.93 12.36 5.33
CA GLY A 92 12.82 13.53 5.41
C GLY A 92 13.63 13.55 6.70
N ALA A 93 12.98 13.36 7.84
CA ALA A 93 13.68 13.29 9.13
C ALA A 93 14.70 12.15 9.20
N LEU A 94 14.39 10.98 8.63
CA LEU A 94 15.33 9.87 8.52
C LEU A 94 16.52 10.21 7.62
N PHE A 95 16.29 10.94 6.54
CA PHE A 95 17.36 11.42 5.68
C PHE A 95 18.26 12.41 6.42
N ASP A 96 17.68 13.38 7.13
CA ASP A 96 18.44 14.39 7.89
C ASP A 96 19.32 13.74 8.98
N LEU A 97 18.84 12.65 9.60
CA LEU A 97 19.59 11.92 10.64
C LEU A 97 20.66 10.97 10.10
N THR A 98 20.44 10.36 8.93
CA THR A 98 21.31 9.27 8.43
C THR A 98 22.15 9.67 7.22
N GLY A 99 21.83 10.78 6.56
CA GLY A 99 22.41 11.22 5.30
C GLY A 99 22.09 10.32 4.10
N SER A 100 21.17 9.35 4.24
CA SER A 100 20.87 8.38 3.19
C SER A 100 19.39 8.00 3.13
N TYR A 101 18.84 7.90 1.91
CA TYR A 101 17.47 7.41 1.70
C TYR A 101 17.29 5.92 1.98
N ARG A 102 18.38 5.15 2.17
CA ARG A 102 18.27 3.72 2.52
C ARG A 102 17.46 3.51 3.80
N ALA A 103 17.65 4.35 4.81
CA ALA A 103 16.89 4.27 6.06
C ALA A 103 15.39 4.57 5.84
N ALA A 104 15.06 5.53 4.98
CA ALA A 104 13.69 5.84 4.60
C ALA A 104 13.03 4.67 3.84
N PHE A 105 13.74 4.05 2.89
CA PHE A 105 13.23 2.88 2.17
C PHE A 105 13.04 1.66 3.08
N LEU A 106 13.97 1.37 4.00
CA LEU A 106 13.80 0.31 5.00
C LEU A 106 12.57 0.56 5.88
N ASN A 107 12.37 1.79 6.32
CA ASN A 107 11.18 2.16 7.08
C ASN A 107 9.90 1.91 6.28
N GLY A 108 9.88 2.31 5.00
CA GLY A 108 8.76 2.04 4.09
C GLY A 108 8.50 0.55 3.89
N ILE A 109 9.54 -0.27 3.78
CA ILE A 109 9.42 -1.74 3.69
C ILE A 109 8.80 -2.30 4.97
N ALA A 110 9.24 -1.85 6.14
CA ALA A 110 8.68 -2.30 7.42
C ALA A 110 7.17 -2.00 7.53
N TRP A 111 6.75 -0.79 7.14
CA TRP A 111 5.32 -0.42 7.09
C TRP A 111 4.53 -1.24 6.06
N ASN A 112 5.12 -1.52 4.89
CA ASN A 112 4.48 -2.35 3.88
C ASN A 112 4.29 -3.79 4.37
N LEU A 113 5.28 -4.36 5.05
CA LEU A 113 5.19 -5.69 5.68
C LEU A 113 4.10 -5.74 6.76
N LEU A 114 3.99 -4.69 7.58
CA LEU A 114 2.91 -4.57 8.57
C LEU A 114 1.53 -4.57 7.88
N ASN A 115 1.37 -3.80 6.80
CA ASN A 115 0.13 -3.80 6.03
C ASN A 115 -0.19 -5.19 5.45
N MET A 116 0.80 -5.88 4.89
CA MET A 116 0.65 -7.25 4.39
C MET A 116 0.25 -8.23 5.49
N ALA A 117 0.83 -8.11 6.68
CA ALA A 117 0.49 -8.96 7.83
C ALA A 117 -0.97 -8.75 8.25
N ILE A 118 -1.43 -7.49 8.34
CA ILE A 118 -2.83 -7.16 8.68
C ILE A 118 -3.79 -7.69 7.60
N ALA A 119 -3.51 -7.42 6.33
CA ALA A 119 -4.35 -7.87 5.22
C ALA A 119 -4.39 -9.41 5.11
N GLY A 120 -3.26 -10.08 5.35
CA GLY A 120 -3.15 -11.53 5.38
C GLY A 120 -3.94 -12.14 6.54
N TRP A 121 -3.85 -11.54 7.72
CA TRP A 121 -4.65 -11.94 8.88
C TRP A 121 -6.16 -11.77 8.64
N LEU A 122 -6.58 -10.64 8.06
CA LEU A 122 -7.98 -10.41 7.68
C LEU A 122 -8.48 -11.44 6.67
N LEU A 123 -7.69 -11.75 5.65
CA LEU A 123 -8.03 -12.77 4.65
C LEU A 123 -8.17 -14.17 5.27
N TRP A 124 -7.26 -14.53 6.17
CA TRP A 124 -7.33 -15.80 6.89
C TRP A 124 -8.58 -15.89 7.78
N ARG A 125 -8.90 -14.80 8.49
CA ARG A 125 -10.10 -14.73 9.33
C ARG A 125 -11.39 -14.80 8.51
N ALA A 126 -11.43 -14.17 7.34
CA ALA A 126 -12.57 -14.23 6.42
C ALA A 126 -12.80 -15.66 5.90
N ARG A 127 -11.73 -16.39 5.55
CA ARG A 127 -11.82 -17.80 5.12
C ARG A 127 -12.33 -18.75 6.19
N LYS A 128 -12.10 -18.47 7.47
CA LYS A 128 -12.59 -19.29 8.60
C LYS A 128 -14.07 -19.10 8.93
N ARG A 129 -14.73 -18.08 8.38
CA ARG A 129 -16.16 -17.79 8.60
C ARG A 129 -17.07 -18.41 7.52
N ILE A 130 -16.48 -18.94 6.45
CA ILE A 130 -17.14 -19.71 5.39
C ILE A 130 -17.00 -21.19 5.76
#